data_AF-A0A1J0GNB4-F1
#
_entry.id   AF-A0A1J0GNB4-F1
#
_cell.length_a   1.000
_cell.length_b   1.000
_cell.length_c   1.000
_cell.angle_alpha   90.00
_cell.angle_beta   90.00
_cell.angle_gamma   90.00
#
_symmetry.space_group_name_H-M   'P 1'
#
loop_
_entity.id
_entity.type
_entity.pdbx_description
1 polymer ?
#
loop_
_entity_poly.entity_id
_entity_poly.type
_entity_poly.pdbx_seq_one_letter_code
_entity_poly.pdbx_strand_id
1 'polypeptide(L)'
;MDYRIDKAFDLLTENEWTKYLEVKLFEGMKIDIQMFSVSKGFHSELVFSQNIGSYINMHNNKVGTLNISYALCKHYFDKGIPDNPYYISPGKHGESVEYMPLFKENDWLTRYWFNYFAEAIYLKLFAIWDSIIGFLNEYYGFDEEQRIGMRGKVLKKTKIIRQDISKYIGHISHDDIYEKANLYRNSFVHSSTPNEISGALNIERNVQTEIIDKNSDGTIKMTEDGNVVMKKVKAAVNLSMGVGNYVDCESIMNNIEDFSIFTGNEITNILKMISEDIYKFDIFK
;
A
#
# COMPACT_ATOMS: atom_id res chain seq x y z
N MET A 1 -4.90 -23.84 23.26
CA MET A 1 -6.15 -23.92 22.49
C MET A 1 -5.76 -24.17 21.04
N ASP A 2 -6.52 -24.98 20.29
CA ASP A 2 -6.20 -25.33 18.91
C ASP A 2 -6.68 -24.19 17.99
N TYR A 3 -5.76 -23.32 17.55
CA TYR A 3 -6.04 -22.16 16.69
C TYR A 3 -6.40 -22.63 15.27
N ARG A 4 -7.67 -22.98 15.09
CA ARG A 4 -8.26 -23.41 13.83
C ARG A 4 -8.62 -22.19 12.98
N ILE A 5 -7.71 -21.76 12.12
CA ILE A 5 -7.89 -20.62 11.20
C ILE A 5 -9.18 -20.73 10.36
N ASP A 6 -9.55 -21.95 9.98
CA ASP A 6 -10.73 -22.29 9.19
C ASP A 6 -12.04 -22.13 9.97
N LYS A 7 -12.00 -22.19 11.30
CA LYS A 7 -13.17 -21.92 12.15
C LYS A 7 -13.38 -20.44 12.42
N ALA A 8 -12.38 -19.60 12.15
CA ALA A 8 -12.46 -18.16 12.28
C ALA A 8 -12.79 -17.45 10.97
N PHE A 9 -12.72 -18.18 9.85
CA PHE A 9 -13.21 -17.69 8.58
C PHE A 9 -14.73 -17.68 8.61
N ASP A 10 -15.28 -16.50 8.38
CA ASP A 10 -16.70 -16.26 8.29
C ASP A 10 -16.99 -15.46 7.01
N LEU A 11 -18.19 -15.67 6.47
CA LEU A 11 -18.65 -15.01 5.26
C LEU A 11 -19.59 -13.88 5.62
N LEU A 12 -19.67 -12.89 4.73
CA LEU A 12 -20.62 -11.82 4.84
C LEU A 12 -22.05 -12.37 4.81
N THR A 13 -22.90 -11.78 5.64
CA THR A 13 -24.35 -11.91 5.52
C THR A 13 -24.84 -11.25 4.22
N GLU A 14 -26.04 -11.60 3.77
CA GLU A 14 -26.65 -10.99 2.58
C GLU A 14 -26.76 -9.45 2.70
N ASN A 15 -27.14 -8.96 3.88
CA ASN A 15 -27.21 -7.52 4.16
C ASN A 15 -25.84 -6.83 4.08
N GLU A 16 -24.78 -7.48 4.55
CA GLU A 16 -23.42 -6.95 4.45
C GLU A 16 -22.91 -6.96 3.01
N TRP A 17 -23.21 -8.01 2.24
CA TRP A 17 -22.93 -8.04 0.81
C TRP A 17 -23.58 -6.86 0.10
N THR A 18 -24.87 -6.63 0.32
CA THR A 18 -25.57 -5.48 -0.28
C THR A 18 -24.93 -4.16 0.15
N LYS A 19 -24.75 -3.95 1.48
CA LYS A 19 -24.17 -2.72 2.03
C LYS A 19 -22.80 -2.40 1.46
N TYR A 20 -21.88 -3.38 1.40
CA TYR A 20 -20.50 -3.12 0.99
C TYR A 20 -20.28 -3.14 -0.53
N LEU A 21 -21.16 -3.78 -1.30
CA LEU A 21 -21.10 -3.75 -2.77
C LEU A 21 -21.78 -2.51 -3.37
N GLU A 22 -22.68 -1.85 -2.64
CA GLU A 22 -23.29 -0.58 -3.07
C GLU A 22 -22.33 0.61 -3.02
N VAL A 23 -21.19 0.48 -2.34
CA VAL A 23 -20.22 1.56 -2.19
C VAL A 23 -19.50 1.80 -3.52
N LYS A 24 -19.55 3.03 -4.02
CA LYS A 24 -18.98 3.42 -5.33
C LYS A 24 -17.48 3.77 -5.29
N LEU A 25 -16.72 3.17 -4.38
CA LEU A 25 -15.31 3.50 -4.14
C LEU A 25 -14.42 3.32 -5.38
N PHE A 26 -14.72 2.30 -6.20
CA PHE A 26 -13.85 1.90 -7.31
C PHE A 26 -14.41 2.28 -8.68
N GLU A 27 -15.60 2.87 -8.76
CA GLU A 27 -16.26 3.16 -10.04
C GLU A 27 -15.45 4.13 -10.90
N GLY A 28 -14.80 5.12 -10.29
CA GLY A 28 -13.93 6.08 -10.99
C GLY A 28 -12.65 5.46 -11.58
N MET A 29 -12.34 4.20 -11.25
CA MET A 29 -11.22 3.48 -11.84
C MET A 29 -11.57 2.82 -13.17
N LYS A 30 -12.87 2.60 -13.45
CA LYS A 30 -13.29 1.94 -14.70
C LYS A 30 -13.01 2.83 -15.91
N ILE A 31 -12.65 2.19 -17.01
CA ILE A 31 -12.47 2.86 -18.30
C ILE A 31 -13.75 2.71 -19.11
N ASP A 32 -14.34 3.85 -19.51
CA ASP A 32 -15.43 3.87 -20.47
C ASP A 32 -14.85 3.94 -21.89
N ILE A 33 -15.09 2.88 -22.68
CA ILE A 33 -14.61 2.82 -24.07
C ILE A 33 -15.17 3.95 -24.94
N GLN A 34 -16.35 4.47 -24.61
CA GLN A 34 -17.03 5.50 -25.40
C GLN A 34 -16.36 6.87 -25.28
N MET A 35 -15.45 7.04 -24.31
CA MET A 35 -14.78 8.33 -24.11
C MET A 35 -13.71 8.63 -25.15
N PHE A 36 -13.23 7.62 -25.90
CA PHE A 36 -12.14 7.81 -26.88
C PHE A 36 -12.67 7.98 -28.30
N SER A 37 -12.08 8.93 -29.01
CA SER A 37 -12.34 9.12 -30.44
C SER A 37 -11.43 8.22 -31.28
N VAL A 38 -11.97 7.64 -32.35
CA VAL A 38 -11.24 6.75 -33.25
C VAL A 38 -11.19 7.36 -34.64
N SER A 39 -10.01 7.35 -35.26
CA SER A 39 -9.85 7.81 -36.65
C SER A 39 -10.66 6.93 -37.60
N LYS A 40 -11.30 7.56 -38.59
CA LYS A 40 -12.12 6.85 -39.58
C LYS A 40 -11.23 5.95 -40.43
N GLY A 41 -11.44 4.64 -40.34
CA GLY A 41 -10.69 3.65 -41.09
C GLY A 41 -10.81 2.26 -40.50
N PHE A 42 -11.01 1.26 -41.37
CA PHE A 42 -11.28 -0.13 -40.98
C PHE A 42 -10.27 -0.67 -39.97
N HIS A 43 -8.97 -0.45 -40.18
CA HIS A 43 -7.94 -0.97 -39.27
C HIS A 43 -7.95 -0.29 -37.90
N SER A 44 -8.14 1.02 -37.84
CA SER A 44 -8.21 1.74 -36.57
C SER A 44 -9.45 1.33 -35.78
N GLU A 45 -10.61 1.25 -36.43
CA GLU A 45 -11.86 0.81 -35.81
C GLU A 45 -11.79 -0.65 -35.34
N LEU A 46 -11.19 -1.55 -36.14
CA LEU A 46 -11.03 -2.95 -35.79
C LEU A 46 -10.07 -3.13 -34.61
N VAL A 47 -8.87 -2.54 -34.66
CA VAL A 47 -7.89 -2.69 -33.57
C VAL A 47 -8.40 -2.03 -32.30
N PHE A 48 -9.06 -0.88 -32.40
CA PHE A 48 -9.65 -0.23 -31.24
C PHE A 48 -10.76 -1.09 -30.62
N SER A 49 -11.72 -1.57 -31.41
CA SER A 49 -12.84 -2.36 -30.88
C SER A 49 -12.39 -3.71 -30.31
N GLN A 50 -11.44 -4.40 -30.94
CA GLN A 50 -11.01 -5.73 -30.53
C GLN A 50 -9.88 -5.71 -29.49
N ASN A 51 -8.77 -5.00 -29.77
CA ASN A 51 -7.60 -5.00 -28.88
C ASN A 51 -7.83 -4.05 -27.69
N ILE A 52 -8.05 -2.76 -27.97
CA ILE A 52 -8.24 -1.76 -26.91
C ILE A 52 -9.49 -2.08 -26.09
N GLY A 53 -10.59 -2.47 -26.74
CA GLY A 53 -11.81 -2.91 -26.06
C GLY A 53 -11.61 -4.12 -25.14
N SER A 54 -10.86 -5.14 -25.59
CA SER A 54 -10.51 -6.29 -24.74
C SER A 54 -9.65 -5.88 -23.54
N TYR A 55 -8.68 -4.99 -23.76
CA TYR A 55 -7.83 -4.47 -22.69
C TYR A 55 -8.66 -3.73 -21.63
N ILE A 56 -9.57 -2.87 -22.06
CA ILE A 56 -10.50 -2.14 -21.19
C ILE A 56 -11.37 -3.11 -20.39
N ASN A 57 -11.91 -4.16 -21.02
CA ASN A 57 -12.69 -5.17 -20.31
C ASN A 57 -11.86 -5.91 -19.25
N MET A 58 -10.62 -6.28 -19.57
CA MET A 58 -9.72 -6.91 -18.60
C MET A 58 -9.40 -5.97 -17.43
N HIS A 59 -9.17 -4.68 -17.70
CA HIS A 59 -9.00 -3.67 -16.66
C HIS A 59 -10.24 -3.55 -15.77
N ASN A 60 -11.42 -3.38 -16.36
CA ASN A 60 -12.69 -3.24 -15.64
C ASN A 60 -13.04 -4.48 -14.82
N ASN A 61 -12.69 -5.68 -15.29
CA ASN A 61 -12.82 -6.91 -14.51
C ASN A 61 -11.92 -6.88 -13.27
N LYS A 62 -10.67 -6.41 -13.38
CA LYS A 62 -9.78 -6.23 -12.21
C LYS A 62 -10.38 -5.25 -11.21
N VAL A 63 -10.90 -4.11 -11.67
CA VAL A 63 -11.61 -3.14 -10.82
C VAL A 63 -12.81 -3.81 -10.13
N GLY A 64 -13.62 -4.59 -10.85
CA GLY A 64 -14.75 -5.32 -10.25
C GLY A 64 -14.34 -6.28 -9.13
N THR A 65 -13.16 -6.88 -9.20
CA THR A 65 -12.66 -7.78 -8.14
C THR A 65 -12.23 -7.05 -6.86
N LEU A 66 -12.06 -5.71 -6.89
CA LEU A 66 -11.79 -4.92 -5.68
C LEU A 66 -13.01 -4.88 -4.76
N ASN A 67 -14.22 -4.78 -5.32
CA ASN A 67 -15.47 -4.79 -4.54
C ASN A 67 -15.55 -6.00 -3.59
N ILE A 68 -15.18 -7.18 -4.08
CA ILE A 68 -15.22 -8.42 -3.30
C ILE A 68 -14.18 -8.38 -2.16
N SER A 69 -12.95 -7.97 -2.47
CA SER A 69 -11.89 -7.88 -1.46
C SER A 69 -12.18 -6.80 -0.41
N TYR A 70 -12.73 -5.66 -0.83
CA TYR A 70 -13.19 -4.60 0.06
C TYR A 70 -14.30 -5.09 0.98
N ALA A 71 -15.33 -5.74 0.45
CA ALA A 71 -16.43 -6.26 1.26
C ALA A 71 -15.92 -7.22 2.35
N LEU A 72 -15.04 -8.15 1.99
CA LEU A 72 -14.43 -9.08 2.95
C LEU A 72 -13.56 -8.35 3.99
N CYS A 73 -12.70 -7.42 3.58
CA CYS A 73 -11.90 -6.63 4.50
C CYS A 73 -12.77 -5.83 5.47
N LYS A 74 -13.78 -5.14 4.93
CA LYS A 74 -14.72 -4.30 5.69
C LYS A 74 -15.56 -5.12 6.66
N HIS A 75 -15.93 -6.35 6.33
CA HIS A 75 -16.61 -7.27 7.24
C HIS A 75 -15.77 -7.58 8.48
N TYR A 76 -14.49 -7.94 8.32
CA TYR A 76 -13.61 -8.20 9.47
C TYR A 76 -13.26 -6.93 10.24
N PHE A 77 -13.19 -5.79 9.57
CA PHE A 77 -13.05 -4.49 10.23
C PHE A 77 -14.27 -4.14 11.10
N ASP A 78 -15.49 -4.25 10.55
CA ASP A 78 -16.74 -3.89 11.23
C ASP A 78 -17.08 -4.85 12.40
N LYS A 79 -16.43 -6.02 12.49
CA LYS A 79 -16.48 -6.89 13.69
C LYS A 79 -15.84 -6.25 14.94
N GLY A 80 -15.01 -5.22 14.75
CA GLY A 80 -14.36 -4.46 15.81
C GLY A 80 -13.04 -5.10 16.25
N ILE A 81 -11.93 -4.45 15.88
CA ILE A 81 -10.57 -4.84 16.31
C ILE A 81 -10.11 -3.84 17.37
N PRO A 82 -9.90 -4.23 18.63
CA PRO A 82 -9.65 -3.30 19.72
C PRO A 82 -8.15 -2.97 19.86
N ASP A 83 -7.52 -2.51 18.77
CA ASP A 83 -6.08 -2.21 18.70
C ASP A 83 -5.72 -0.75 18.98
N ASN A 84 -6.68 0.02 19.49
CA ASN A 84 -6.46 1.35 20.00
C ASN A 84 -6.96 1.47 21.47
N PRO A 85 -6.06 1.67 22.45
CA PRO A 85 -4.62 1.75 22.31
C PRO A 85 -3.98 0.37 22.08
N TYR A 86 -2.95 0.32 21.23
CA TYR A 86 -2.22 -0.92 20.96
C TYR A 86 -1.24 -1.31 22.09
N TYR A 87 -0.99 -0.41 23.04
CA TYR A 87 -0.18 -0.66 24.23
C TYR A 87 -0.62 0.21 25.41
N ILE A 88 -0.24 -0.19 26.63
CA ILE A 88 -0.28 0.63 27.84
C ILE A 88 1.03 0.53 28.62
N SER A 89 1.35 1.58 29.38
CA SER A 89 2.49 1.62 30.29
C SER A 89 2.13 2.44 31.55
N PRO A 90 2.30 1.90 32.77
CA PRO A 90 2.69 0.52 33.05
C PRO A 90 1.61 -0.48 32.64
N GLY A 91 2.01 -1.74 32.42
CA GLY A 91 1.10 -2.87 32.20
C GLY A 91 0.25 -3.17 33.44
N LYS A 92 -0.90 -3.81 33.26
CA LYS A 92 -1.86 -4.08 34.34
C LYS A 92 -1.32 -5.02 35.42
N HIS A 93 -0.25 -5.77 35.13
CA HIS A 93 0.36 -6.72 36.05
C HIS A 93 1.79 -6.33 36.45
N GLY A 94 2.15 -5.06 36.26
CA GLY A 94 3.44 -4.50 36.69
C GLY A 94 4.55 -4.59 35.63
N GLU A 95 4.23 -5.00 34.40
CA GLU A 95 5.14 -4.91 33.27
C GLU A 95 5.42 -3.46 32.88
N SER A 96 6.59 -3.19 32.29
CA SER A 96 6.89 -1.86 31.77
C SER A 96 5.97 -1.48 30.61
N VAL A 97 5.61 -2.43 29.74
CA VAL A 97 4.71 -2.25 28.59
C VAL A 97 3.86 -3.51 28.42
N GLU A 98 2.54 -3.34 28.26
CA GLU A 98 1.60 -4.40 27.87
C GLU A 98 1.07 -4.08 26.48
N TYR A 99 1.25 -4.99 25.53
CA TYR A 99 0.73 -4.86 24.16
C TYR A 99 -0.64 -5.49 24.01
N MET A 100 -1.46 -4.89 23.13
CA MET A 100 -2.83 -5.32 22.84
C MET A 100 -3.67 -5.54 24.10
N PRO A 101 -3.74 -4.55 25.02
CA PRO A 101 -4.33 -4.72 26.34
C PRO A 101 -5.84 -4.98 26.30
N LEU A 102 -6.49 -4.72 25.17
CA LEU A 102 -7.93 -4.95 24.99
C LEU A 102 -8.24 -6.21 24.18
N PHE A 103 -7.22 -6.92 23.67
CA PHE A 103 -7.43 -8.11 22.83
C PHE A 103 -7.88 -9.30 23.65
N LYS A 104 -8.87 -9.98 23.11
CA LYS A 104 -9.29 -11.34 23.44
C LYS A 104 -8.78 -12.29 22.35
N GLU A 105 -8.87 -13.59 22.61
CA GLU A 105 -8.37 -14.62 21.69
C GLU A 105 -8.93 -14.50 20.27
N ASN A 106 -10.24 -14.23 20.14
CA ASN A 106 -10.90 -14.10 18.83
C ASN A 106 -10.52 -12.82 18.06
N ASP A 107 -10.02 -11.79 18.75
CA ASP A 107 -9.65 -10.52 18.13
C ASP A 107 -8.39 -10.68 17.27
N TRP A 108 -7.48 -11.57 17.68
CA TRP A 108 -6.29 -11.94 16.89
C TRP A 108 -6.67 -12.57 15.55
N LEU A 109 -7.68 -13.44 15.54
CA LEU A 109 -8.15 -14.11 14.34
C LEU A 109 -8.93 -13.16 13.42
N THR A 110 -9.72 -12.25 14.00
CA THR A 110 -10.40 -11.18 13.25
C THR A 110 -9.38 -10.26 12.59
N ARG A 111 -8.36 -9.82 13.33
CA ARG A 111 -7.26 -9.01 12.79
C ARG A 111 -6.46 -9.74 11.72
N TYR A 112 -6.23 -11.03 11.88
CA TYR A 112 -5.55 -11.84 10.88
C TYR A 112 -6.28 -11.79 9.52
N TRP A 113 -7.60 -12.02 9.51
CA TRP A 113 -8.39 -11.98 8.29
C TRP A 113 -8.51 -10.57 7.71
N PHE A 114 -8.65 -9.55 8.57
CA PHE A 114 -8.58 -8.15 8.15
C PHE A 114 -7.27 -7.86 7.40
N ASN A 115 -6.13 -8.21 7.98
CA ASN A 115 -4.81 -8.01 7.38
C ASN A 115 -4.67 -8.74 6.04
N TYR A 116 -5.14 -10.00 5.95
CA TYR A 116 -5.12 -10.78 4.73
C TYR A 116 -5.88 -10.09 3.58
N PHE A 117 -7.08 -9.57 3.86
CA PHE A 117 -7.85 -8.86 2.84
C PHE A 117 -7.33 -7.45 2.56
N ALA A 118 -6.77 -6.76 3.55
CA ALA A 118 -6.10 -5.47 3.35
C ALA A 118 -4.90 -5.60 2.40
N GLU A 119 -4.05 -6.62 2.61
CA GLU A 119 -2.95 -6.96 1.69
C GLU A 119 -3.47 -7.18 0.26
N ALA A 120 -4.52 -8.00 0.11
CA ALA A 120 -5.11 -8.29 -1.19
C ALA A 120 -5.65 -7.02 -1.89
N ILE A 121 -6.23 -6.08 -1.14
CA ILE A 121 -6.72 -4.81 -1.67
C ILE A 121 -5.55 -3.95 -2.17
N TYR A 122 -4.51 -3.74 -1.35
CA TYR A 122 -3.35 -2.95 -1.78
C TYR A 122 -2.72 -3.53 -3.04
N LEU A 123 -2.48 -4.85 -3.08
CA LEU A 123 -1.94 -5.51 -4.27
C LEU A 123 -2.81 -5.27 -5.52
N LYS A 124 -4.13 -5.37 -5.37
CA LYS A 124 -5.06 -5.12 -6.48
C LYS A 124 -5.09 -3.65 -6.91
N LEU A 125 -5.10 -2.70 -5.97
CA LEU A 125 -5.07 -1.26 -6.28
C LEU A 125 -3.81 -0.87 -7.05
N PHE A 126 -2.65 -1.37 -6.66
CA PHE A 126 -1.41 -1.14 -7.42
C PHE A 126 -1.41 -1.86 -8.78
N ALA A 127 -2.05 -3.03 -8.89
CA ALA A 127 -2.24 -3.70 -10.17
C ALA A 127 -3.18 -2.93 -11.13
N ILE A 128 -4.14 -2.16 -10.60
CA ILE A 128 -4.95 -1.21 -11.40
C ILE A 128 -4.03 -0.15 -12.00
N TRP A 129 -3.17 0.47 -11.20
CA TRP A 129 -2.18 1.44 -11.69
C TRP A 129 -1.29 0.87 -12.79
N ASP A 130 -0.78 -0.35 -12.63
CA ASP A 130 0.04 -1.00 -13.66
C ASP A 130 -0.74 -1.29 -14.94
N SER A 131 -2.03 -1.57 -14.84
CA SER A 131 -2.88 -1.73 -16.02
C SER A 131 -3.18 -0.41 -16.75
N ILE A 132 -3.15 0.74 -16.08
CA ILE A 132 -3.21 2.04 -16.78
C ILE A 132 -1.93 2.29 -17.57
N ILE A 133 -0.77 1.90 -17.03
CA ILE A 133 0.49 1.93 -17.76
C ILE A 133 0.45 0.98 -18.97
N GLY A 134 -0.11 -0.21 -18.82
CA GLY A 134 -0.30 -1.10 -19.96
C GLY A 134 -1.32 -0.57 -20.98
N PHE A 135 -2.36 0.13 -20.53
CA PHE A 135 -3.28 0.81 -21.44
C PHE A 135 -2.57 1.88 -22.28
N LEU A 136 -1.69 2.69 -21.69
CA LEU A 136 -0.84 3.65 -22.44
C LEU A 136 0.03 2.93 -23.48
N ASN A 137 0.59 1.77 -23.13
CA ASN A 137 1.39 0.96 -24.05
C ASN A 137 0.60 0.53 -25.29
N GLU A 138 -0.62 0.02 -25.09
CA GLU A 138 -1.48 -0.42 -26.18
C GLU A 138 -2.08 0.74 -26.97
N TYR A 139 -2.56 1.78 -26.29
CA TYR A 139 -3.24 2.92 -26.91
C TYR A 139 -2.31 3.71 -27.84
N TYR A 140 -1.06 3.93 -27.42
CA TYR A 140 -0.06 4.63 -28.24
C TYR A 140 0.84 3.68 -29.05
N GLY A 141 0.56 2.38 -29.02
CA GLY A 141 1.30 1.37 -29.78
C GLY A 141 2.80 1.41 -29.48
N PHE A 142 3.20 1.40 -28.21
CA PHE A 142 4.63 1.43 -27.86
C PHE A 142 5.33 0.08 -28.00
N ASP A 143 4.58 -1.02 -28.09
CA ASP A 143 5.07 -2.40 -28.21
C ASP A 143 6.09 -2.80 -27.13
N GLU A 144 5.99 -2.23 -25.92
CA GLU A 144 6.82 -2.68 -24.81
C GLU A 144 6.29 -3.99 -24.24
N GLU A 145 7.18 -4.96 -24.09
CA GLU A 145 6.83 -6.24 -23.50
C GLU A 145 6.54 -6.14 -22.00
N GLN A 146 5.59 -6.95 -21.53
CA GLN A 146 5.17 -7.02 -20.12
C GLN A 146 6.22 -7.72 -19.25
N ARG A 147 7.29 -6.99 -18.93
CA ARG A 147 8.39 -7.46 -18.07
C ARG A 147 8.86 -6.35 -17.14
N ILE A 148 9.67 -6.72 -16.15
CA ILE A 148 10.25 -5.78 -15.18
C ILE A 148 10.87 -4.59 -15.91
N GLY A 149 10.49 -3.38 -15.49
CA GLY A 149 10.92 -2.13 -16.10
C GLY A 149 10.03 -1.60 -17.23
N MET A 150 8.97 -2.31 -17.63
CA MET A 150 7.98 -1.83 -18.62
C MET A 150 7.47 -0.43 -18.27
N ARG A 151 7.06 -0.19 -17.02
CA ARG A 151 6.57 1.12 -16.55
C ARG A 151 7.54 2.26 -16.88
N GLY A 152 8.82 2.08 -16.58
CA GLY A 152 9.83 3.09 -16.86
C GLY A 152 9.99 3.37 -18.36
N LYS A 153 9.88 2.34 -19.21
CA LYS A 153 9.99 2.48 -20.67
C LYS A 153 8.75 3.14 -21.28
N VAL A 154 7.56 2.71 -20.87
CA VAL A 154 6.28 3.31 -21.29
C VAL A 154 6.23 4.78 -20.91
N LEU A 155 6.59 5.15 -19.67
CA LEU A 155 6.61 6.56 -19.26
C LEU A 155 7.66 7.38 -20.03
N LYS A 156 8.82 6.81 -20.35
CA LYS A 156 9.82 7.47 -21.21
C LYS A 156 9.28 7.73 -22.62
N LYS A 157 8.59 6.76 -23.24
CA LYS A 157 7.96 6.91 -24.56
C LYS A 157 6.79 7.90 -24.51
N THR A 158 5.96 7.80 -23.49
CA THR A 158 4.86 8.75 -23.22
C THR A 158 5.39 10.17 -23.11
N LYS A 159 6.52 10.40 -22.42
CA LYS A 159 7.14 11.72 -22.29
C LYS A 159 7.49 12.37 -23.63
N ILE A 160 7.78 11.58 -24.68
CA ILE A 160 8.13 12.08 -26.01
C ILE A 160 6.89 12.60 -26.74
N ILE A 161 5.76 11.90 -26.64
CA ILE A 161 4.54 12.21 -27.40
C ILE A 161 3.48 13.01 -26.62
N ARG A 162 3.41 12.80 -25.29
CA ARG A 162 2.46 13.37 -24.33
C ARG A 162 3.18 13.65 -23.01
N GLN A 163 4.03 14.68 -23.05
CA GLN A 163 4.84 15.09 -21.90
C GLN A 163 3.99 15.48 -20.70
N ASP A 164 2.83 16.07 -20.95
CA ASP A 164 1.80 16.41 -19.97
C ASP A 164 1.32 15.18 -19.20
N ILE A 165 0.92 14.10 -19.87
CA ILE A 165 0.50 12.84 -19.22
C ILE A 165 1.64 12.25 -18.40
N SER A 166 2.85 12.18 -18.98
CA SER A 166 4.00 11.62 -18.27
C SER A 166 4.38 12.42 -17.03
N LYS A 167 4.26 13.76 -17.07
CA LYS A 167 4.51 14.63 -15.90
C LYS A 167 3.43 14.43 -14.84
N TYR A 168 2.17 14.38 -15.26
CA TYR A 168 1.03 14.15 -14.38
C TYR A 168 1.21 12.85 -13.58
N ILE A 169 1.46 11.73 -14.27
CA ILE A 169 1.71 10.43 -13.62
C ILE A 169 2.93 10.48 -12.70
N GLY A 170 3.98 11.23 -13.07
CA GLY A 170 5.17 11.39 -12.24
C GLY A 170 4.93 12.15 -10.94
N HIS A 171 3.94 13.04 -10.89
CA HIS A 171 3.60 13.78 -9.67
C HIS A 171 2.80 12.94 -8.67
N ILE A 172 1.95 12.03 -9.16
CA ILE A 172 1.13 11.14 -8.33
C ILE A 172 1.96 10.37 -7.29
N SER A 173 3.18 9.95 -7.63
CA SER A 173 4.01 9.17 -6.71
C SER A 173 4.53 9.95 -5.49
N HIS A 174 4.36 11.28 -5.48
CA HIS A 174 4.76 12.17 -4.39
C HIS A 174 3.56 12.70 -3.59
N ASP A 175 2.35 12.19 -3.88
CA ASP A 175 1.17 12.51 -3.08
C ASP A 175 1.19 11.72 -1.77
N ASP A 176 0.88 12.37 -0.66
CA ASP A 176 0.92 11.78 0.68
C ASP A 176 0.04 10.52 0.78
N ILE A 177 -1.12 10.50 0.12
CA ILE A 177 -2.03 9.35 0.12
C ILE A 177 -1.38 8.17 -0.61
N TYR A 178 -0.76 8.44 -1.77
CA TYR A 178 -0.05 7.42 -2.56
C TYR A 178 1.17 6.90 -1.81
N GLU A 179 2.00 7.78 -1.25
CA GLU A 179 3.20 7.38 -0.50
C GLU A 179 2.84 6.51 0.69
N LYS A 180 1.81 6.88 1.45
CA LYS A 180 1.31 6.11 2.58
C LYS A 180 0.75 4.74 2.15
N ALA A 181 -0.03 4.69 1.08
CA ALA A 181 -0.55 3.42 0.54
C ALA A 181 0.59 2.51 0.04
N ASN A 182 1.60 3.09 -0.61
CA ASN A 182 2.77 2.34 -1.07
C ASN A 182 3.60 1.82 0.10
N LEU A 183 3.76 2.62 1.17
CA LEU A 183 4.40 2.19 2.41
C LEU A 183 3.67 0.97 3.00
N TYR A 184 2.35 1.04 3.18
CA TYR A 184 1.56 -0.06 3.70
C TYR A 184 1.64 -1.31 2.82
N ARG A 185 1.47 -1.17 1.51
CA ARG A 185 1.64 -2.25 0.53
C ARG A 185 3.01 -2.91 0.67
N ASN A 186 4.08 -2.13 0.77
CA ASN A 186 5.43 -2.68 0.90
C ASN A 186 5.62 -3.38 2.25
N SER A 187 5.03 -2.86 3.32
CA SER A 187 5.05 -3.51 4.62
C SER A 187 4.33 -4.86 4.61
N PHE A 188 3.12 -4.94 4.05
CA PHE A 188 2.40 -6.21 3.90
C PHE A 188 3.19 -7.26 3.09
N VAL A 189 3.85 -6.85 2.01
CA VAL A 189 4.46 -7.80 1.05
C VAL A 189 5.90 -8.19 1.43
N HIS A 190 6.67 -7.29 2.02
CA HIS A 190 8.13 -7.43 2.12
C HIS A 190 8.69 -7.31 3.54
N SER A 191 7.88 -6.92 4.53
CA SER A 191 8.36 -6.76 5.91
C SER A 191 7.32 -7.25 6.91
N SER A 192 7.34 -6.71 8.13
CA SER A 192 6.27 -6.90 9.09
C SER A 192 5.03 -6.13 8.63
N THR A 193 3.87 -6.77 8.77
CA THR A 193 2.58 -6.13 8.51
C THR A 193 2.50 -4.81 9.29
N PRO A 194 1.89 -3.72 8.77
CA PRO A 194 1.88 -2.45 9.51
C PRO A 194 1.27 -2.55 10.91
N ASN A 195 0.39 -3.54 11.09
CA ASN A 195 -0.31 -3.87 12.34
C ASN A 195 0.38 -5.04 13.08
N GLU A 196 1.69 -5.13 12.93
CA GLU A 196 2.58 -5.93 13.78
C GLU A 196 3.57 -5.00 14.47
N ILE A 197 3.76 -5.21 15.77
CA ILE A 197 4.67 -4.40 16.56
C ILE A 197 6.09 -4.67 16.04
N SER A 198 6.72 -3.63 15.51
CA SER A 198 8.08 -3.67 14.96
C SER A 198 8.93 -2.55 15.57
N GLY A 199 10.25 -2.65 15.49
CA GLY A 199 11.14 -1.57 15.96
C GLY A 199 11.13 -1.31 17.47
N ALA A 200 10.64 -2.26 18.28
CA ALA A 200 10.73 -2.18 19.74
C ALA A 200 12.19 -2.24 20.24
N LEU A 201 13.11 -2.78 19.43
CA LEU A 201 14.55 -2.78 19.66
C LEU A 201 15.22 -1.95 18.56
N ASN A 202 15.79 -0.80 18.91
CA ASN A 202 16.62 0.00 18.03
C ASN A 202 18.07 -0.45 18.14
N ILE A 203 18.63 -0.89 17.01
CA ILE A 203 20.01 -1.35 16.89
C ILE A 203 20.78 -0.35 16.03
N GLU A 204 21.46 0.57 16.68
CA GLU A 204 22.30 1.57 16.06
C GLU A 204 23.71 1.02 15.88
N ARG A 205 24.12 0.71 14.64
CA ARG A 205 25.46 0.15 14.36
C ARG A 205 26.45 1.25 14.02
N ASN A 206 27.69 1.12 14.51
CA ASN A 206 28.81 2.04 14.26
C ASN A 206 28.61 3.48 14.77
N VAL A 207 27.88 3.67 15.87
CA VAL A 207 27.61 5.00 16.42
C VAL A 207 28.71 5.38 17.42
N GLN A 208 29.13 6.66 17.39
CA GLN A 208 29.93 7.21 18.46
C GLN A 208 29.03 7.45 19.66
N THR A 209 29.24 6.67 20.72
CA THR A 209 28.49 6.81 21.97
C THR A 209 29.44 7.06 23.13
N GLU A 210 28.90 7.59 24.22
CA GLU A 210 29.64 7.83 25.44
C GLU A 210 29.36 6.70 26.43
N ILE A 211 30.39 5.94 26.79
CA ILE A 211 30.32 4.92 27.83
C ILE A 211 31.05 5.41 29.08
N ILE A 212 30.73 4.85 30.24
CA ILE A 212 31.45 5.13 31.49
C ILE A 212 32.91 4.67 31.34
N ASP A 213 33.87 5.58 31.54
CA ASP A 213 35.30 5.25 31.53
C ASP A 213 35.66 4.47 32.80
N LYS A 214 36.50 3.45 32.66
CA LYS A 214 36.93 2.60 33.78
C LYS A 214 38.44 2.66 33.93
N ASN A 215 38.91 2.65 35.17
CA ASN A 215 40.31 2.50 35.50
C ASN A 215 40.81 1.10 35.13
N SER A 216 42.13 0.91 35.09
CA SER A 216 42.80 -0.36 34.74
C SER A 216 42.40 -1.53 35.65
N ASP A 217 41.89 -1.24 36.84
CA ASP A 217 41.39 -2.20 37.84
C ASP A 217 39.88 -2.49 37.72
N GLY A 218 39.19 -1.89 36.75
CA GLY A 218 37.76 -2.05 36.50
C GLY A 218 36.83 -1.11 37.28
N THR A 219 37.36 -0.24 38.14
CA THR A 219 36.58 0.76 38.89
C THR A 219 36.12 1.92 37.99
N ILE A 220 34.97 2.53 38.30
CA ILE A 220 34.44 3.68 37.56
C ILE A 220 35.39 4.87 37.75
N LYS A 221 35.83 5.47 36.66
CA LYS A 221 36.68 6.65 36.71
C LYS A 221 35.82 7.87 37.04
N MET A 222 36.23 8.63 38.06
CA MET A 222 35.54 9.83 38.50
C MET A 222 36.45 11.05 38.36
N THR A 223 35.83 12.20 38.14
CA THR A 223 36.45 13.52 38.20
C THR A 223 36.75 13.89 39.65
N GLU A 224 37.65 14.86 39.87
CA GLU A 224 38.00 15.34 41.22
C GLU A 224 36.78 15.89 41.99
N ASP A 225 35.74 16.32 41.26
CA ASP A 225 34.46 16.81 41.79
C ASP A 225 33.42 15.70 42.05
N GLY A 226 33.80 14.42 41.88
CA GLY A 226 32.93 13.26 42.15
C GLY A 226 31.97 12.85 41.02
N ASN A 227 32.04 13.50 39.85
CA ASN A 227 31.21 13.12 38.69
C ASN A 227 31.86 11.98 37.88
N VAL A 228 31.04 11.12 37.28
CA VAL A 228 31.48 10.01 36.44
C VAL A 228 32.12 10.52 35.15
N VAL A 229 33.31 10.02 34.81
CA VAL A 229 34.00 10.34 33.55
C VAL A 229 33.41 9.49 32.43
N MET A 230 32.93 10.14 31.38
CA MET A 230 32.43 9.49 30.17
C MET A 230 33.53 9.44 29.10
N LYS A 231 33.68 8.30 28.43
CA LYS A 231 34.59 8.11 27.31
C LYS A 231 33.79 7.92 26.03
N LYS A 232 34.10 8.73 25.03
CA LYS A 232 33.63 8.51 23.66
C LYS A 232 34.28 7.25 23.09
N VAL A 233 33.46 6.27 22.78
CA VAL A 233 33.87 5.06 22.08
C VAL A 233 33.08 4.93 20.80
N LYS A 234 33.73 4.40 19.76
CA LYS A 234 33.01 3.86 18.61
C LYS A 234 32.41 2.54 19.05
N ALA A 235 31.20 2.57 19.59
CA ALA A 235 30.49 1.34 19.91
C ALA A 235 30.07 0.69 18.59
N ALA A 236 30.38 -0.60 18.43
CA ALA A 236 29.96 -1.35 17.25
C ALA A 236 28.43 -1.43 17.17
N VAL A 237 27.75 -1.40 18.31
CA VAL A 237 26.29 -1.46 18.44
C VAL A 237 25.83 -0.66 19.67
N ASN A 238 24.89 0.26 19.48
CA ASN A 238 24.08 0.91 20.52
C ASN A 238 22.68 0.27 20.49
N LEU A 239 22.13 -0.07 21.66
CA LEU A 239 20.84 -0.74 21.81
C LEU A 239 19.91 0.13 22.67
N SER A 240 18.75 0.48 22.15
CA SER A 240 17.66 1.08 22.94
C SER A 240 16.36 0.33 22.74
N MET A 241 15.54 0.25 23.80
CA MET A 241 14.23 -0.40 23.76
C MET A 241 13.14 0.66 23.89
N GLY A 242 12.18 0.63 22.96
CA GLY A 242 11.00 1.47 22.94
C GLY A 242 9.73 0.64 22.81
N VAL A 243 8.60 1.31 22.67
CA VAL A 243 7.28 0.68 22.52
C VAL A 243 7.07 0.06 21.12
N GLY A 244 7.94 0.39 20.17
CA GLY A 244 7.80 -0.05 18.78
C GLY A 244 6.69 0.68 18.02
N ASN A 245 6.72 0.51 16.71
CA ASN A 245 5.78 1.11 15.76
C ASN A 245 4.63 0.14 15.51
N TYR A 246 3.43 0.70 15.43
CA TYR A 246 2.20 0.00 15.10
C TYR A 246 1.27 0.97 14.37
N VAL A 247 0.61 0.49 13.32
CA VAL A 247 -0.50 1.19 12.66
C VAL A 247 -1.78 0.48 13.09
N ASP A 248 -2.80 1.22 13.48
CA ASP A 248 -4.09 0.64 13.86
C ASP A 248 -4.95 0.27 12.64
N CYS A 249 -5.89 -0.65 12.83
CA CYS A 249 -6.73 -1.17 11.74
C CYS A 249 -7.61 -0.07 11.13
N GLU A 250 -8.02 0.92 11.93
CA GLU A 250 -8.80 2.07 11.46
C GLU A 250 -7.98 2.96 10.52
N SER A 251 -6.73 3.26 10.86
CA SER A 251 -5.78 3.97 10.01
C SER A 251 -5.53 3.28 8.66
N ILE A 252 -5.45 1.94 8.66
CA ILE A 252 -5.36 1.16 7.40
C ILE A 252 -6.64 1.27 6.60
N MET A 253 -7.79 1.01 7.23
CA MET A 253 -9.09 1.01 6.55
C MET A 253 -9.40 2.37 5.92
N ASN A 254 -9.15 3.44 6.66
CA ASN A 254 -9.29 4.82 6.16
C ASN A 254 -8.36 5.07 4.97
N ASN A 255 -7.10 4.65 5.04
CA ASN A 255 -6.18 4.79 3.91
C ASN A 255 -6.62 3.98 2.69
N ILE A 256 -7.16 2.77 2.86
CA ILE A 256 -7.73 1.98 1.75
C ILE A 256 -8.83 2.78 1.05
N GLU A 257 -9.77 3.36 1.80
CA GLU A 257 -10.88 4.13 1.24
C GLU A 257 -10.39 5.42 0.56
N ASP A 258 -9.55 6.20 1.25
CA ASP A 258 -8.96 7.44 0.71
C ASP A 258 -8.13 7.18 -0.55
N PHE A 259 -7.28 6.15 -0.54
CA PHE A 259 -6.45 5.79 -1.69
C PHE A 259 -7.27 5.25 -2.86
N SER A 260 -8.42 4.62 -2.58
CA SER A 260 -9.35 4.18 -3.63
C SER A 260 -10.00 5.38 -4.33
N ILE A 261 -10.48 6.36 -3.55
CA ILE A 261 -11.05 7.60 -4.09
C ILE A 261 -10.00 8.37 -4.88
N PHE A 262 -8.81 8.54 -4.30
CA PHE A 262 -7.66 9.16 -4.96
C PHE A 262 -7.35 8.47 -6.29
N THR A 263 -7.19 7.14 -6.28
CA THR A 263 -6.87 6.36 -7.48
C THR A 263 -7.93 6.53 -8.57
N GLY A 264 -9.22 6.49 -8.22
CA GLY A 264 -10.30 6.73 -9.18
C GLY A 264 -10.24 8.13 -9.82
N ASN A 265 -10.02 9.16 -9.01
CA ASN A 265 -9.91 10.54 -9.50
C ASN A 265 -8.72 10.72 -10.45
N GLU A 266 -7.55 10.22 -10.04
CA GLU A 266 -6.33 10.36 -10.83
C GLU A 266 -6.38 9.56 -12.14
N ILE A 267 -6.93 8.35 -12.11
CA ILE A 267 -7.18 7.55 -13.33
C ILE A 267 -8.15 8.28 -14.25
N THR A 268 -9.26 8.79 -13.72
CA THR A 268 -10.23 9.57 -14.52
C THR A 268 -9.57 10.76 -15.20
N ASN A 269 -8.68 11.48 -14.52
CA ASN A 269 -7.96 12.61 -15.10
C ASN A 269 -6.99 12.16 -16.21
N ILE A 270 -6.24 11.07 -16.00
CA ILE A 270 -5.36 10.50 -17.03
C ILE A 270 -6.18 10.10 -18.27
N LEU A 271 -7.31 9.41 -18.09
CA LEU A 271 -8.16 8.97 -19.20
C LEU A 271 -8.75 10.16 -19.97
N LYS A 272 -9.14 11.24 -19.28
CA LYS A 272 -9.56 12.49 -19.92
C LYS A 272 -8.44 13.08 -20.79
N MET A 273 -7.21 13.14 -20.28
CA MET A 273 -6.07 13.63 -21.07
C MET A 273 -5.82 12.76 -22.31
N ILE A 274 -5.96 11.43 -22.20
CA ILE A 274 -5.83 10.51 -23.34
C ILE A 274 -6.98 10.71 -24.35
N SER A 275 -8.20 10.96 -23.88
CA SER A 275 -9.39 11.14 -24.73
C SER A 275 -9.34 12.35 -25.66
N GLU A 276 -8.44 13.30 -25.40
CA GLU A 276 -8.16 14.42 -26.30
C GLU A 276 -7.52 13.97 -27.61
N ASP A 277 -6.87 12.81 -27.62
CA ASP A 277 -6.23 12.23 -28.79
C ASP A 277 -7.22 11.38 -29.60
N ILE A 278 -7.11 11.46 -30.92
CA ILE A 278 -7.81 10.55 -31.83
C ILE A 278 -6.96 9.28 -31.99
N TYR A 279 -7.48 8.13 -31.54
CA TYR A 279 -6.84 6.85 -31.73
C TYR A 279 -6.65 6.54 -33.22
N LYS A 280 -5.42 6.19 -33.59
CA LYS A 280 -5.06 5.82 -34.97
C LYS A 280 -4.10 4.64 -34.94
N PHE A 281 -4.45 3.60 -35.70
CA PHE A 281 -3.57 2.47 -35.93
C PHE A 281 -2.84 2.66 -37.26
N ASP A 282 -1.52 2.85 -37.19
CA ASP A 282 -0.65 2.95 -38.35
C ASP A 282 -0.07 1.57 -38.71
N ILE A 283 -0.39 1.10 -39.92
CA ILE A 283 0.04 -0.21 -40.45
C ILE A 283 1.55 -0.23 -40.77
N PHE A 284 2.14 0.94 -40.98
CA PHE A 284 3.54 1.12 -41.30
C PHE A 284 4.21 1.98 -40.22
N LYS A 285 5.04 1.35 -39.38
CA LYS A 285 5.99 2.03 -38.49
C LYS A 285 7.35 2.13 -39.17
#